data_AF-A0A944Z863-F1
#
_entry.id   AF-A0A944Z863-F1
#
_cell.length_a   1.000
_cell.length_b   1.000
_cell.length_c   1.000
_cell.angle_alpha   90.00
_cell.angle_beta   90.00
_cell.angle_gamma   90.00
#
_symmetry.space_group_name_H-M   'P 1'
#
loop_
_entity.id
_entity.type
_entity.pdbx_description
1 polymer ?
#
loop_
_entity_poly.entity_id
_entity_poly.type
_entity_poly.pdbx_seq_one_letter_code
_entity_poly.pdbx_strand_id
1 'polypeptide(L)'
;MRFGEYLIKKDKIEESELEDALKFQKEKHITLGVLAVRENLLSNKQLSTILDNQREDGGLFGEIAIELGFISKEGIHRLLILQKEGHNLLGEILVLYGAISKEDMEVELKQFHELKGEEK
;
A
#
# COMPACT_ATOMS: atom_id res chain seq x y z
N MET A 1 -14.81 6.72 -5.20
CA MET A 1 -14.05 7.87 -4.69
C MET A 1 -12.89 7.39 -3.82
N ARG A 2 -11.66 7.80 -4.15
CA ARG A 2 -10.44 7.56 -3.36
C ARG A 2 -10.21 8.70 -2.37
N PHE A 3 -9.37 8.48 -1.36
CA PHE A 3 -9.14 9.46 -0.30
C PHE A 3 -8.44 10.75 -0.80
N GLY A 4 -7.45 10.64 -1.70
CA GLY A 4 -6.83 11.82 -2.32
C GLY A 4 -7.80 12.67 -3.13
N GLU A 5 -8.67 12.04 -3.93
CA GLU A 5 -9.75 12.73 -4.67
C GLU A 5 -10.75 13.42 -3.72
N TYR A 6 -10.91 12.89 -2.51
CA TYR A 6 -11.78 13.47 -1.48
C TYR A 6 -11.20 14.74 -0.89
N LEU A 7 -9.90 14.74 -0.58
CA LEU A 7 -9.22 15.92 -0.08
C LEU A 7 -9.23 17.06 -1.11
N ILE A 8 -9.03 16.76 -2.41
CA ILE A 8 -9.14 17.76 -3.48
C ILE A 8 -10.55 18.36 -3.54
N LYS A 9 -11.60 17.51 -3.50
CA LYS A 9 -12.99 18.03 -3.52
C LYS A 9 -13.38 18.85 -2.30
N LYS A 10 -12.63 18.74 -1.20
CA LYS A 10 -12.79 19.51 0.03
C LYS A 10 -11.91 20.76 0.06
N ASP A 11 -11.17 21.04 -1.02
CA ASP A 11 -10.17 22.11 -1.11
C ASP A 11 -9.12 22.02 0.03
N LYS A 12 -8.82 20.80 0.48
CA LYS A 12 -7.85 20.53 1.56
C LYS A 12 -6.43 20.34 1.06
N ILE A 13 -6.27 19.90 -0.19
CA ILE A 13 -4.99 19.76 -0.90
C ILE A 13 -5.21 20.12 -2.37
N GLU A 14 -4.15 20.53 -3.07
CA GLU A 14 -4.15 20.73 -4.51
C GLU A 14 -3.85 19.42 -5.28
N GLU A 15 -4.22 19.37 -6.57
CA GLU A 15 -3.94 18.22 -7.43
C GLU A 15 -2.43 17.97 -7.60
N SER A 16 -1.63 19.04 -7.70
CA SER A 16 -0.16 19.00 -7.73
C SER A 16 0.43 18.35 -6.47
N GLU A 17 -0.08 18.69 -5.29
CA GLU A 17 0.38 18.15 -4.01
C GLU A 17 0.04 16.67 -3.87
N LEU A 18 -1.14 16.27 -4.36
CA LEU A 18 -1.52 14.87 -4.44
C LEU A 18 -0.62 14.10 -5.40
N GLU A 19 -0.32 14.66 -6.58
CA GLU A 19 0.59 14.03 -7.54
C GLU A 19 1.99 13.82 -6.97
N ASP A 20 2.55 14.81 -6.28
CA ASP A 20 3.89 14.72 -5.71
C ASP A 20 3.93 13.72 -4.55
N ALA A 21 2.92 13.71 -3.69
CA ALA A 21 2.76 12.71 -2.65
C ALA A 21 2.63 11.28 -3.22
N LEU A 22 1.90 11.11 -4.34
CA LEU A 22 1.76 9.83 -5.04
C LEU A 22 3.06 9.39 -5.71
N LYS A 23 3.82 10.32 -6.31
CA LYS A 23 5.16 10.02 -6.86
C LYS A 23 6.09 9.52 -5.76
N PHE A 24 6.13 10.21 -4.62
CA PHE A 24 6.95 9.81 -3.49
C PHE A 24 6.52 8.46 -2.89
N GLN A 25 5.21 8.24 -2.75
CA GLN A 25 4.67 6.95 -2.33
C GLN A 25 5.09 5.82 -3.29
N LYS A 26 5.07 6.09 -4.60
CA LYS A 26 5.47 5.14 -5.64
C LYS A 26 6.98 4.86 -5.67
N GLU A 27 7.82 5.82 -5.29
CA GLU A 27 9.25 5.57 -5.11
C GLU A 27 9.54 4.72 -3.87
N LYS A 28 8.70 4.83 -2.84
CA LYS A 28 8.75 4.04 -1.60
C LYS A 28 8.04 2.69 -1.70
N HIS A 29 7.55 2.30 -2.89
CA HIS A 29 6.67 1.16 -3.08
C HIS A 29 7.39 -0.16 -2.73
N ILE A 30 7.15 -0.65 -1.52
CA ILE A 30 7.65 -1.95 -1.08
C ILE A 30 6.83 -3.01 -1.80
N THR A 31 7.49 -3.82 -2.62
CA THR A 31 6.85 -4.95 -3.30
C THR A 31 6.50 -6.02 -2.27
N LEU A 32 5.48 -6.83 -2.59
CA LEU A 32 5.02 -7.91 -1.70
C LEU A 32 6.17 -8.85 -1.31
N GLY A 33 7.09 -9.12 -2.25
CA GLY A 33 8.28 -9.94 -2.00
C GLY A 33 9.30 -9.31 -1.05
N VAL A 34 9.57 -8.01 -1.16
CA VAL A 34 10.45 -7.30 -0.21
C VAL A 34 9.80 -7.26 1.18
N LEU A 35 8.48 -7.03 1.24
CA LEU A 35 7.74 -7.06 2.49
C LEU A 35 7.78 -8.45 3.14
N ALA A 36 7.64 -9.52 2.35
CA ALA A 36 7.71 -10.89 2.81
C ALA A 36 9.06 -11.23 3.47
N VAL A 37 10.16 -10.72 2.92
CA VAL A 37 11.49 -10.89 3.53
C VAL A 37 11.63 -10.08 4.81
N ARG A 38 11.17 -8.83 4.82
CA ARG A 38 11.21 -7.97 6.02
C ARG A 38 10.39 -8.54 7.18
N GLU A 39 9.25 -9.14 6.89
CA GLU A 39 8.38 -9.81 7.88
C GLU A 39 8.87 -11.22 8.27
N ASN A 40 10.04 -11.65 7.78
CA ASN A 40 10.59 -12.99 7.97
C ASN A 40 9.66 -14.13 7.50
N LEU A 41 8.72 -13.85 6.60
CA LEU A 41 7.85 -14.85 5.98
C LEU A 41 8.55 -15.58 4.83
N LEU A 42 9.51 -14.92 4.18
CA LEU A 42 10.37 -15.50 3.15
C LEU A 42 11.84 -15.20 3.43
N SER A 43 12.72 -16.13 3.07
CA SER A 43 14.15 -15.85 2.94
C SER A 43 14.47 -15.22 1.58
N ASN A 44 15.62 -14.55 1.47
CA ASN A 44 16.11 -14.03 0.19
C ASN A 44 16.21 -15.12 -0.90
N LYS A 45 16.55 -16.36 -0.51
CA LYS A 45 16.63 -17.48 -1.43
C LYS A 45 15.25 -17.87 -1.97
N GLN A 46 14.24 -17.97 -1.10
CA GLN A 46 12.86 -18.25 -1.50
C GLN A 46 12.28 -17.13 -2.36
N LEU A 47 12.55 -15.87 -2.01
CA LEU A 47 12.17 -14.72 -2.81
C LEU A 47 12.75 -14.82 -4.22
N SER A 48 14.04 -15.13 -4.37
CA SER A 48 14.67 -15.32 -5.68
C SER A 48 13.96 -16.41 -6.47
N THR A 49 13.73 -17.58 -5.87
CA THR A 49 13.06 -18.70 -6.55
C THR A 49 11.66 -18.33 -7.05
N ILE A 50 10.87 -17.58 -6.27
CA ILE A 50 9.55 -17.10 -6.71
C ILE A 50 9.69 -16.13 -7.89
N LEU A 51 10.64 -15.19 -7.83
CA LEU A 51 10.86 -14.21 -8.90
C LEU A 51 11.41 -14.84 -10.19
N ASP A 52 12.15 -15.95 -10.07
CA ASP A 52 12.66 -16.70 -11.21
C ASP A 52 11.51 -17.46 -11.89
N ASN A 53 10.65 -18.16 -11.12
CA ASN A 53 9.41 -18.77 -11.64
C ASN A 53 8.50 -17.72 -12.30
N GLN A 54 8.31 -16.57 -11.65
CA GLN A 54 7.48 -15.49 -12.20
C GLN A 54 8.04 -14.91 -13.50
N ARG A 55 9.37 -14.93 -13.69
CA ARG A 55 10.02 -14.46 -14.93
C ARG A 55 9.91 -15.48 -16.06
N GLU A 56 9.97 -16.77 -15.75
CA GLU A 56 9.92 -17.84 -16.73
C GLU A 56 8.48 -18.13 -17.19
N ASP A 57 7.54 -18.24 -16.25
CA ASP A 57 6.17 -18.72 -16.52
C ASP A 57 5.10 -17.62 -16.39
N GLY A 58 5.48 -16.43 -15.90
CA GLY A 58 4.53 -15.36 -15.58
C GLY A 58 3.77 -15.63 -14.29
N GLY A 59 2.59 -15.02 -14.13
CA GLY A 59 1.71 -15.25 -12.98
C GLY A 59 1.87 -14.28 -11.80
N LEU A 60 1.02 -14.46 -10.80
CA LEU A 60 0.99 -13.59 -9.62
C LEU A 60 1.97 -14.11 -8.55
N PHE A 61 2.82 -13.22 -8.05
CA PHE A 61 3.81 -13.52 -7.01
C PHE A 61 3.23 -14.33 -5.84
N GLY A 62 2.05 -13.93 -5.35
CA GLY A 62 1.42 -14.58 -4.20
C GLY A 62 0.92 -15.99 -4.49
N GLU A 63 0.46 -16.27 -5.72
CA GLU A 63 0.01 -17.59 -6.12
C GLU A 63 1.20 -18.54 -6.24
N ILE A 64 2.25 -18.11 -6.94
CA ILE A 64 3.50 -18.88 -7.08
C ILE A 64 4.10 -19.18 -5.71
N ALA A 65 4.10 -18.21 -4.80
CA ALA A 65 4.64 -18.40 -3.45
C ALA A 65 3.84 -19.44 -2.62
N ILE A 66 2.53 -19.54 -2.85
CA ILE A 66 1.67 -20.57 -2.24
C ILE A 66 1.89 -21.93 -2.90
N GLU A 67 1.96 -21.98 -4.23
CA GLU A 67 2.18 -23.21 -5.00
C GLU A 67 3.53 -23.85 -4.67
N LEU A 68 4.57 -23.04 -4.48
CA LEU A 68 5.89 -23.50 -4.02
C LEU A 68 5.93 -23.88 -2.54
N GLY A 69 4.83 -23.68 -1.80
CA GLY A 69 4.73 -23.99 -0.37
C GLY A 69 5.60 -23.10 0.53
N PHE A 70 6.05 -21.94 0.04
CA PHE A 70 6.92 -21.06 0.81
C PHE A 70 6.16 -20.14 1.76
N ILE A 71 4.91 -19.84 1.46
CA ILE A 71 4.04 -19.01 2.28
C ILE A 71 2.61 -19.53 2.20
N SER A 72 1.88 -19.44 3.31
CA SER A 72 0.46 -19.83 3.31
C SER A 72 -0.42 -18.71 2.75
N LYS A 73 -1.67 -19.06 2.42
CA LYS A 73 -2.66 -18.07 1.97
C LYS A 73 -2.92 -16.99 3.03
N GLU A 74 -2.90 -17.37 4.31
CA GLU A 74 -3.00 -16.46 5.45
C GLU A 74 -1.79 -15.53 5.53
N GLY A 75 -0.58 -16.04 5.27
CA GLY A 75 0.65 -15.24 5.20
C GLY A 75 0.61 -14.21 4.08
N ILE A 76 0.12 -14.59 2.89
CA ILE A 76 -0.13 -13.66 1.78
C ILE A 76 -1.18 -12.61 2.16
N HIS A 77 -2.27 -13.01 2.81
CA HIS A 77 -3.29 -12.08 3.26
C HIS A 77 -2.73 -11.05 4.25
N ARG A 78 -1.90 -11.49 5.21
CA ARG A 78 -1.20 -10.60 6.14
C ARG A 78 -0.29 -9.62 5.42
N LEU A 79 0.47 -10.08 4.41
CA LEU A 79 1.32 -9.20 3.60
C LEU A 79 0.51 -8.18 2.80
N LEU A 80 -0.65 -8.54 2.27
CA LEU A 80 -1.53 -7.61 1.57
C LEU A 80 -2.09 -6.53 2.51
N ILE A 81 -2.42 -6.89 3.76
CA ILE A 81 -2.83 -5.91 4.78
C ILE A 81 -1.67 -4.96 5.09
N LEU A 82 -0.48 -5.49 5.39
CA LEU A 82 0.71 -4.69 5.71
C LEU A 82 1.14 -3.81 4.52
N GLN A 83 1.05 -4.32 3.30
CA GLN A 83 1.30 -3.53 2.09
C GLN A 83 0.29 -2.39 2.00
N LYS A 84 -1.00 -2.66 2.23
CA LYS A 84 -2.04 -1.62 2.26
C LYS A 84 -1.82 -0.59 3.36
N GLU A 85 -1.32 -0.98 4.52
CA GLU A 85 -0.90 -0.06 5.59
C GLU A 85 0.30 0.80 5.18
N GLY A 86 1.29 0.24 4.49
CA GLY A 86 2.35 1.01 3.84
C GLY A 86 1.82 1.94 2.74
N HIS A 87 0.70 1.62 2.10
CA HIS A 87 0.00 2.52 1.18
C HIS A 87 -0.89 3.56 1.89
N ASN A 88 -1.17 3.40 3.19
CA ASN A 88 -1.82 4.45 3.99
C ASN A 88 -0.85 5.60 4.34
N LEU A 89 0.43 5.47 3.98
CA LEU A 89 1.40 6.56 4.07
C LEU A 89 1.00 7.80 3.26
N LEU A 90 0.04 7.72 2.33
CA LEU A 90 -0.35 8.90 1.55
C LEU A 90 -0.76 10.08 2.43
N GLY A 91 -1.53 9.84 3.50
CA GLY A 91 -1.91 10.89 4.45
C GLY A 91 -0.70 11.43 5.23
N GLU A 92 0.20 10.56 5.68
CA GLU A 92 1.43 10.96 6.37
C GLU A 92 2.39 11.73 5.45
N ILE A 93 2.46 11.34 4.17
CA ILE A 93 3.26 12.00 3.15
C ILE A 93 2.70 13.40 2.88
N LEU A 94 1.38 13.54 2.73
CA LEU A 94 0.73 14.84 2.57
C LEU A 94 0.99 15.76 3.77
N VAL A 95 0.97 15.22 4.99
CA VAL A 95 1.35 15.96 6.21
C VAL A 95 2.83 16.35 6.20
N LEU A 96 3.71 15.44 5.83
CA LEU A 96 5.16 15.68 5.78
C LEU A 96 5.53 16.78 4.78
N TYR A 97 4.86 16.84 3.63
CA TYR A 97 5.04 17.89 2.62
C TYR A 97 4.35 19.20 2.99
N GLY A 98 3.57 19.23 4.07
CA GLY A 98 2.83 20.41 4.50
C GLY A 98 1.59 20.72 3.66
N ALA A 99 1.16 19.79 2.79
CA ALA A 99 -0.05 19.92 1.98
C ALA A 99 -1.32 19.92 2.85
N ILE A 100 -1.28 19.23 4.00
CA ILE A 100 -2.36 19.21 4.98
C ILE A 100 -1.78 19.15 6.40
N SER A 101 -2.44 19.77 7.38
CA SER A 101 -2.04 19.63 8.79
C SER A 101 -2.33 18.21 9.29
N LYS A 102 -1.61 17.76 10.33
CA LYS A 102 -1.87 16.44 10.93
C LYS A 102 -3.28 16.37 11.52
N GLU A 103 -3.72 17.46 12.15
CA GLU A 103 -5.03 17.59 12.77
C GLU A 103 -6.15 17.53 11.72
N ASP A 104 -6.01 18.28 10.61
CA ASP A 104 -6.97 18.22 9.49
C ASP A 104 -6.98 16.84 8.84
N MET A 105 -5.82 16.23 8.66
CA MET A 105 -5.68 14.89 8.08
C MET A 105 -6.44 13.83 8.90
N GLU A 106 -6.30 13.83 10.22
CA GLU A 106 -7.04 12.90 11.09
C GLU A 106 -8.56 13.14 11.05
N VAL A 107 -8.99 14.40 11.01
CA VAL A 107 -10.41 14.77 10.90
C VAL A 107 -11.01 14.31 9.57
N GLU A 108 -10.35 14.62 8.46
CA GLU A 108 -10.83 14.28 7.12
C GLU A 108 -10.80 12.76 6.87
N LEU A 109 -9.81 12.04 7.42
CA LEU A 109 -9.77 10.58 7.35
C LEU A 109 -10.97 9.94 8.06
N LYS A 110 -11.30 10.45 9.25
CA LYS A 110 -12.46 9.98 10.01
C LYS A 110 -13.76 10.24 9.25
N GLN A 111 -13.95 11.45 8.74
CA GLN A 111 -15.12 11.81 7.93
C GLN A 111 -15.22 10.94 6.66
N PHE A 112 -14.11 10.69 5.98
CA PHE A 112 -14.09 9.83 4.80
C PHE A 112 -14.46 8.38 5.12
N HIS A 113 -14.01 7.84 6.26
CA HIS A 113 -14.40 6.51 6.71
C HIS A 113 -15.87 6.42 7.11
N GLU A 114 -16.43 7.45 7.74
CA GLU A 114 -17.86 7.53 8.04
C GLU A 114 -18.69 7.57 6.74
N LEU A 115 -18.28 8.37 5.75
CA LEU A 115 -18.91 8.44 4.43
C LEU A 115 -18.83 7.11 3.64
N LYS A 116 -17.74 6.35 3.80
CA LYS A 116 -17.53 5.04 3.17
C LYS A 116 -18.21 3.90 3.94
N GLY A 117 -18.46 4.08 5.23
CA GLY A 117 -19.03 3.08 6.13
C GLY A 117 -20.53 2.83 5.92
N GLU A 118 -21.21 3.66 5.13
CA GLU A 118 -22.62 3.50 4.78
C GLU A 118 -22.87 2.60 3.54
N GLU A 119 -21.83 2.07 2.89
CA GLU A 119 -21.97 1.07 1.81
C GLU A 119 -22.01 -0.38 2.36
N LYS A 120 -22.80 -0.65 3.41
CA LYS A 120 -23.07 -2.01 3.91
C LYS A 120 -24.43 -2.53 3.49
#